data_AF-A0A920TR16-F1
#
_entry.id   AF-A0A920TR16-F1
#
_cell.length_a   1.000
_cell.length_b   1.000
_cell.length_c   1.000
_cell.angle_alpha   90.00
_cell.angle_beta   90.00
_cell.angle_gamma   90.00
#
_symmetry.space_group_name_H-M   'P 1'
#
loop_
_entity.id
_entity.type
_entity.pdbx_description
1 polymer ?
#
loop_
_entity_poly.entity_id
_entity_poly.type
_entity_poly.pdbx_seq_one_letter_code
_entity_poly.pdbx_strand_id
1 'polypeptide(L)'
;MPAFNFSSRQIDQLKTFMNEIDRPDLGRGELRMGDPSTGTSLQEAFESAVSDFVLPNSTAAGFETFRTGLCKACHFPFQTSIVGAPDLSTTVERLSEPDLVDILTSGKPETGMPPPVPELSPSQINDLISYFFWLNEHRGELEDDTRTRQVDRNVNWRLLPWWEYR
;
A
#
# COMPACT_ATOMS: atom_id res chain seq x y z
N MET A 1 -20.84 5.34 -1.89
CA MET A 1 -20.67 6.69 -2.47
C MET A 1 -21.96 7.47 -2.28
N PRO A 2 -21.92 8.72 -1.80
CA PRO A 2 -23.12 9.55 -1.69
C PRO A 2 -23.73 9.82 -3.07
N ALA A 3 -25.04 10.07 -3.11
CA ALA A 3 -25.76 10.41 -4.33
C ALA A 3 -25.44 11.86 -4.74
N PHE A 4 -24.56 12.01 -5.73
CA PHE A 4 -24.27 13.31 -6.32
C PHE A 4 -25.33 13.66 -7.38
N ASN A 5 -25.98 14.82 -7.23
CA ASN A 5 -26.97 15.32 -8.18
C ASN A 5 -26.28 16.02 -9.36
N PHE A 6 -25.68 15.24 -10.26
CA PHE A 6 -25.08 15.77 -11.49
C PHE A 6 -26.14 15.99 -12.58
N SER A 7 -26.01 17.10 -13.31
CA SER A 7 -26.74 17.29 -14.56
C SER A 7 -26.23 16.35 -15.65
N SER A 8 -27.04 16.09 -16.67
CA SER A 8 -26.64 15.25 -17.81
C SER A 8 -25.33 15.72 -18.46
N ARG A 9 -25.15 17.04 -18.57
CA ARG A 9 -23.91 17.63 -19.08
C ARG A 9 -22.68 17.30 -18.22
N GLN A 10 -22.81 17.35 -16.89
CA GLN A 10 -21.72 17.00 -15.97
C GLN A 10 -21.39 15.50 -16.03
N ILE A 11 -22.41 14.65 -16.17
CA ILE A 11 -22.22 13.21 -16.36
C ILE A 11 -21.44 12.94 -17.65
N ASP A 12 -21.79 13.61 -18.75
CA ASP A 12 -21.09 13.43 -20.03
C ASP A 12 -19.65 13.95 -19.99
N GLN A 13 -19.39 15.06 -19.29
CA GLN A 13 -18.04 15.56 -19.06
C GLN A 13 -17.19 14.61 -18.21
N LEU A 14 -17.77 14.06 -17.13
CA LEU A 14 -17.11 13.06 -16.30
C LEU A 14 -16.80 11.79 -17.08
N LYS A 15 -17.76 11.26 -17.86
CA LYS A 15 -17.53 10.11 -18.74
C LYS A 15 -16.41 10.38 -19.74
N THR A 16 -16.41 11.56 -20.35
CA THR A 16 -15.37 11.95 -21.32
C THR A 16 -14.01 11.98 -20.64
N PHE A 17 -13.90 12.61 -19.47
CA PHE A 17 -12.67 12.64 -18.69
C PHE A 17 -12.22 11.24 -18.27
N MET A 18 -13.12 10.40 -17.76
CA MET A 18 -12.80 9.03 -17.33
C MET A 18 -12.36 8.15 -18.51
N ASN A 19 -13.02 8.26 -19.66
CA ASN A 19 -12.60 7.56 -20.88
C ASN A 19 -11.23 8.04 -21.36
N GLU A 20 -10.95 9.34 -21.22
CA GLU A 20 -9.65 9.90 -21.61
C GLU A 20 -8.52 9.43 -20.69
N ILE A 21 -8.74 9.29 -19.38
CA ILE A 21 -7.71 8.76 -18.46
C ILE A 21 -7.63 7.22 -18.46
N ASP A 22 -8.66 6.52 -18.96
CA ASP A 22 -8.67 5.06 -19.14
C ASP A 22 -8.01 4.62 -20.46
N ARG A 23 -7.64 5.59 -21.31
CA ARG A 23 -6.88 5.33 -22.53
C ARG A 23 -5.55 4.66 -22.21
N PRO A 24 -5.27 3.47 -22.78
CA PRO A 24 -4.06 2.71 -22.46
C PRO A 24 -2.77 3.42 -22.88
N ASP A 25 -2.86 4.37 -23.80
CA ASP A 25 -1.77 5.19 -24.33
C ASP A 25 -1.50 6.47 -23.53
N LEU A 26 -2.42 6.93 -22.67
CA LEU A 26 -2.26 8.16 -21.89
C LEU A 26 -1.57 7.98 -20.54
N GLY A 27 -1.06 6.78 -20.27
CA GLY A 27 -0.29 6.47 -19.07
C GLY A 27 -1.17 6.43 -17.83
N ARG A 28 -1.23 5.27 -17.17
CA ARG A 28 -1.85 5.18 -15.84
C ARG A 28 -1.08 6.12 -14.92
N GLY A 29 -1.73 7.15 -14.41
CA GLY A 29 -1.15 8.11 -13.49
C GLY A 29 -0.60 7.42 -12.25
N GLU A 30 0.67 7.05 -12.30
CA GLU A 30 1.52 6.74 -11.17
C GLU A 30 2.87 7.37 -11.44
N LEU A 31 3.32 8.24 -10.53
CA LEU A 31 4.73 8.50 -10.38
C LEU A 31 5.37 7.20 -9.89
N ARG A 32 5.70 6.30 -10.81
CA ARG A 32 6.58 5.17 -10.54
C ARG A 32 7.99 5.73 -10.42
N MET A 33 8.38 6.03 -9.18
CA MET A 33 9.75 6.35 -8.84
C MET A 33 10.62 5.13 -9.16
N GLY A 34 11.55 5.28 -10.11
CA GLY A 34 12.50 4.23 -10.50
C GLY A 34 12.41 3.80 -11.97
N ASP A 35 13.47 3.17 -12.45
CA ASP A 35 13.51 2.54 -13.77
C ASP A 35 12.51 1.36 -13.82
N PRO A 36 11.51 1.39 -14.71
CA PRO A 36 10.50 0.32 -14.83
C PRO A 36 11.09 -1.05 -15.14
N SER A 37 12.29 -1.10 -15.72
CA SER A 37 12.99 -2.34 -16.08
C SER A 37 13.78 -2.96 -14.92
N THR A 38 13.98 -2.23 -13.82
CA THR A 38 14.76 -2.68 -12.66
C THR A 38 13.95 -2.79 -11.36
N GLY A 39 12.63 -2.56 -11.43
CA GLY A 39 11.63 -2.81 -10.37
C GLY A 39 12.14 -2.81 -8.94
N THR A 40 12.02 -1.70 -8.22
CA THR A 40 11.76 -1.74 -6.78
C THR A 40 11.33 -0.36 -6.29
N SER A 41 10.03 -0.09 -6.37
CA SER A 41 9.38 0.92 -5.53
C SER A 41 9.73 0.70 -4.05
N LEU A 42 9.55 1.71 -3.19
CA LEU A 42 9.77 1.55 -1.74
C LEU A 42 9.00 0.34 -1.17
N GLN A 43 7.79 0.11 -1.68
CA GLN A 43 6.97 -1.03 -1.31
C GLN A 43 7.62 -2.37 -1.71
N GLU A 44 8.13 -2.49 -2.94
CA GLU A 44 8.79 -3.71 -3.39
C GLU A 44 10.12 -3.94 -2.65
N ALA A 45 10.84 -2.87 -2.29
CA ALA A 45 12.09 -2.99 -1.54
C ALA A 45 11.82 -3.52 -0.13
N PHE A 46 10.76 -3.03 0.50
CA PHE A 46 10.26 -3.55 1.77
C PHE A 46 9.79 -5.01 1.64
N GLU A 47 8.95 -5.33 0.65
CA GLU A 47 8.48 -6.71 0.42
C GLU A 47 9.64 -7.68 0.18
N SER A 48 10.68 -7.23 -0.53
CA SER A 48 11.90 -8.00 -0.76
C SER A 48 12.71 -8.18 0.52
N ALA A 49 12.83 -7.14 1.35
CA ALA A 49 13.50 -7.25 2.65
C ALA A 49 12.78 -8.25 3.58
N VAL A 50 11.44 -8.21 3.65
CA VAL A 50 10.65 -9.18 4.43
C VAL A 50 10.82 -10.60 3.90
N SER A 51 10.92 -10.79 2.58
CA SER A 51 11.05 -12.11 1.95
C SER A 51 12.36 -12.82 2.25
N ASP A 52 13.39 -12.10 2.72
CA ASP A 52 14.66 -12.69 3.12
C ASP A 52 14.63 -13.29 4.53
N PHE A 53 13.55 -13.05 5.29
CA PHE A 53 13.33 -13.65 6.61
C PHE A 53 12.64 -15.01 6.52
N VAL A 54 13.02 -15.92 7.44
CA VAL A 54 12.24 -17.13 7.71
C VAL A 54 11.14 -16.79 8.72
N LEU A 55 9.94 -16.55 8.22
CA LEU A 55 8.79 -16.16 9.04
C LEU A 55 8.11 -17.37 9.69
N PRO A 56 7.62 -17.27 10.95
CA PRO A 56 6.65 -18.21 11.49
C PRO A 56 5.40 -18.31 10.58
N ASN A 57 4.73 -19.48 10.55
CA ASN A 57 3.63 -19.73 9.63
C ASN A 57 2.51 -18.66 9.68
N SER A 58 2.09 -18.25 10.88
CA SER A 58 1.06 -17.21 11.05
C SER A 58 1.52 -15.84 10.57
N THR A 59 2.77 -15.47 10.89
CA THR A 59 3.40 -14.23 10.42
C THR A 59 3.51 -14.21 8.88
N ALA A 60 3.90 -15.33 8.27
CA ALA A 60 3.95 -15.46 6.82
C ALA A 60 2.56 -15.27 6.19
N ALA A 61 1.53 -15.94 6.73
CA ALA A 61 0.14 -15.79 6.26
C ALA A 61 -0.40 -14.35 6.46
N GLY A 62 0.01 -13.68 7.54
CA GLY A 62 -0.32 -12.28 7.81
C GLY A 62 0.33 -11.34 6.80
N PHE A 63 1.62 -11.52 6.52
CA PHE A 63 2.33 -10.77 5.48
C PHE A 63 1.69 -10.98 4.11
N GLU A 64 1.31 -12.21 3.78
CA GLU A 64 0.59 -12.55 2.56
C GLU A 64 -0.74 -11.81 2.43
N THR A 65 -1.52 -11.80 3.51
CA THR A 65 -2.79 -11.06 3.59
C THR A 65 -2.55 -9.55 3.42
N PHE A 66 -1.53 -8.99 4.07
CA PHE A 66 -1.16 -7.58 3.93
C PHE A 66 -0.74 -7.22 2.49
N ARG A 67 0.14 -8.02 1.87
CA ARG A 67 0.74 -7.70 0.57
C ARG A 67 -0.15 -7.99 -0.62
N THR A 68 -1.13 -8.90 -0.49
CA THR A 68 -2.08 -9.21 -1.57
C THR A 68 -3.43 -8.51 -1.39
N GLY A 69 -3.73 -8.09 -0.15
CA GLY A 69 -4.98 -7.41 0.19
C GLY A 69 -4.95 -5.90 -0.01
N LEU A 70 -5.99 -5.24 0.52
CA LEU A 70 -6.21 -3.80 0.41
C LEU A 70 -5.29 -2.97 1.31
N CYS A 71 -4.61 -3.58 2.28
CA CYS A 71 -3.81 -2.87 3.27
C CYS A 71 -2.67 -2.07 2.63
N LYS A 72 -1.90 -2.68 1.72
CA LYS A 72 -0.77 -2.02 1.05
C LYS A 72 -1.17 -0.91 0.07
N ALA A 73 -2.45 -0.82 -0.28
CA ALA A 73 -2.94 0.25 -1.16
C ALA A 73 -2.94 1.61 -0.45
N CYS A 74 -3.03 1.62 0.88
CA CYS A 74 -3.04 2.86 1.67
C CYS A 74 -1.88 2.94 2.65
N HIS A 75 -1.42 1.81 3.22
CA HIS A 75 -0.35 1.79 4.20
C HIS A 75 1.00 1.54 3.54
N PHE A 76 1.92 2.49 3.70
CA PHE A 76 3.29 2.37 3.23
C PHE A 76 4.24 2.08 4.39
N PRO A 77 5.31 1.31 4.15
CA PRO A 77 6.26 0.94 5.19
C PRO A 77 6.97 2.19 5.74
N PHE A 78 7.07 2.28 7.06
CA PHE A 78 7.87 3.26 7.80
C PHE A 78 7.48 4.74 7.62
N GLN A 79 6.31 5.02 7.04
CA GLN A 79 5.87 6.39 6.81
C GLN A 79 4.35 6.51 6.79
N THR A 80 3.86 7.73 7.06
CA THR A 80 2.49 8.11 6.78
C THR A 80 2.31 8.28 5.28
N SER A 81 1.26 7.68 4.71
CA SER A 81 0.98 7.78 3.28
C SER A 81 0.35 9.12 2.90
N ILE A 82 0.29 9.40 1.58
CA ILE A 82 -0.33 10.61 1.05
C ILE A 82 -1.82 10.73 1.36
N VAL A 83 -2.51 9.59 1.58
CA VAL A 83 -3.92 9.54 2.00
C VAL A 83 -4.08 9.65 3.52
N GLY A 84 -2.98 9.87 4.25
CA GLY A 84 -2.98 10.01 5.71
C GLY A 84 -3.01 8.68 6.47
N ALA A 85 -2.84 7.54 5.80
CA ALA A 85 -2.82 6.26 6.49
C ALA A 85 -1.49 6.11 7.25
N PRO A 86 -1.52 5.71 8.54
CA PRO A 86 -0.34 5.65 9.37
C PRO A 86 0.57 4.47 9.02
N ASP A 87 1.83 4.58 9.44
CA ASP A 87 2.79 3.47 9.47
C ASP A 87 2.29 2.35 10.38
N LEU A 88 2.11 1.15 9.81
CA LEU A 88 1.62 -0.02 10.54
C LEU A 88 2.72 -0.70 11.36
N SER A 89 4.01 -0.43 11.10
CA SER A 89 5.12 -1.04 11.85
C SER A 89 5.19 -0.57 13.31
N THR A 90 4.45 0.48 13.67
CA THR A 90 4.34 1.00 15.04
C THR A 90 2.93 0.83 15.63
N THR A 91 2.04 0.09 14.95
CA THR A 91 0.62 0.05 15.33
C THR A 91 0.40 -0.65 16.67
N VAL A 92 1.17 -1.70 16.95
CA VAL A 92 1.08 -2.50 18.18
C VAL A 92 1.60 -1.77 19.42
N GLU A 93 2.33 -0.67 19.24
CA GLU A 93 2.74 0.21 20.35
C GLU A 93 1.59 1.11 20.82
N ARG A 94 0.59 1.33 19.96
CA ARG A 94 -0.50 2.30 20.16
C ARG A 94 -1.86 1.65 20.39
N LEU A 95 -2.03 0.40 19.98
CA LEU A 95 -3.30 -0.32 19.98
C LEU A 95 -3.15 -1.64 20.71
N SER A 96 -4.14 -1.98 21.52
CA SER A 96 -4.23 -3.32 22.11
C SER A 96 -4.67 -4.34 21.07
N GLU A 97 -4.43 -5.62 21.33
CA GLU A 97 -4.90 -6.70 20.45
C GLU A 97 -6.44 -6.68 20.23
N PRO A 98 -7.29 -6.46 21.26
CA PRO A 98 -8.72 -6.26 21.05
C PRO A 98 -9.06 -5.09 20.13
N ASP A 99 -8.33 -3.97 20.23
CA ASP A 99 -8.53 -2.82 19.34
C ASP A 99 -8.16 -3.17 17.90
N LEU A 100 -7.09 -3.94 17.69
CA LEU A 100 -6.69 -4.41 16.37
C LEU A 100 -7.75 -5.33 15.76
N VAL A 101 -8.34 -6.24 16.55
CA VAL A 101 -9.44 -7.10 16.10
C VAL A 101 -10.64 -6.26 15.67
N ASP A 102 -11.05 -5.27 16.47
CA ASP A 102 -12.18 -4.39 16.13
C ASP A 102 -11.91 -3.61 14.84
N ILE A 103 -10.71 -3.02 14.70
CA ILE A 103 -10.32 -2.25 13.51
C ILE A 103 -10.24 -3.13 12.26
N LEU A 104 -9.69 -4.34 12.36
CA LEU A 104 -9.58 -5.27 11.23
C LEU A 104 -10.94 -5.87 10.84
N THR A 105 -11.94 -5.79 11.72
CA THR A 105 -13.32 -6.23 11.43
C THR A 105 -14.15 -5.09 10.86
N SER A 106 -14.13 -3.93 11.52
CA SER A 106 -15.07 -2.83 11.27
C SER A 106 -14.47 -1.69 10.42
N GLY A 107 -13.14 -1.66 10.26
CA GLY A 107 -12.42 -0.51 9.73
C GLY A 107 -12.50 0.71 10.67
N LYS A 108 -12.09 1.87 10.14
CA LYS A 108 -12.32 3.20 10.71
C LYS A 108 -12.82 4.17 9.61
N PRO A 109 -14.08 4.04 9.16
CA PRO A 109 -14.58 4.80 8.01
C PRO A 109 -14.51 6.31 8.19
N GLU A 110 -14.65 6.80 9.43
CA GLU A 110 -14.52 8.21 9.80
C GLU A 110 -13.12 8.79 9.53
N THR A 111 -12.10 7.94 9.50
CA THR A 111 -10.73 8.31 9.15
C THR A 111 -10.29 7.78 7.77
N GLY A 112 -11.24 7.32 6.95
CA GLY A 112 -10.96 6.86 5.58
C GLY A 112 -10.42 5.43 5.47
N MET A 113 -10.46 4.63 6.55
CA MET A 113 -10.14 3.19 6.50
C MET A 113 -11.44 2.40 6.39
N PRO A 114 -11.85 1.91 5.21
CA PRO A 114 -13.05 1.09 5.09
C PRO A 114 -12.88 -0.27 5.79
N PRO A 115 -13.98 -0.94 6.17
CA PRO A 115 -13.90 -2.36 6.52
C PRO A 115 -13.33 -3.17 5.34
N PRO A 116 -12.54 -4.23 5.59
CA PRO A 116 -12.01 -5.06 4.52
C PRO A 116 -13.12 -5.69 3.68
N VAL A 117 -12.95 -5.67 2.35
CA VAL A 117 -13.84 -6.35 1.41
C VAL A 117 -12.98 -7.18 0.44
N PRO A 118 -13.11 -8.51 0.42
CA PRO A 118 -14.01 -9.34 1.24
C PRO A 118 -13.66 -9.26 2.75
N GLU A 119 -14.63 -9.61 3.59
CA GLU A 119 -14.42 -9.70 5.03
C GLU A 119 -13.27 -10.68 5.35
N LEU A 120 -12.43 -10.30 6.30
CA LEU A 120 -11.35 -11.17 6.78
C LEU A 120 -11.92 -12.24 7.70
N SER A 121 -11.47 -13.48 7.54
CA SER A 121 -11.79 -14.55 8.48
C SER A 121 -11.09 -14.32 9.84
N PRO A 122 -11.57 -14.93 10.93
CA PRO A 122 -10.91 -14.85 12.23
C PRO A 122 -9.44 -15.31 12.20
N SER A 123 -9.10 -16.30 11.37
CA SER A 123 -7.71 -16.72 11.21
C SER A 123 -6.86 -15.67 10.52
N GLN A 124 -7.38 -15.04 9.46
CA GLN A 124 -6.67 -13.96 8.75
C GLN A 124 -6.42 -12.74 9.65
N ILE A 125 -7.38 -12.42 10.53
CA ILE A 125 -7.22 -11.36 11.53
C ILE A 125 -6.06 -11.71 12.49
N ASN A 126 -6.05 -12.92 13.04
CA ASN A 126 -4.99 -13.36 13.95
C ASN A 126 -3.61 -13.42 13.28
N ASP A 127 -3.57 -13.85 12.02
CA ASP A 127 -2.34 -13.90 11.21
C ASP A 127 -1.80 -12.48 10.95
N LEU A 128 -2.67 -11.52 10.60
CA LEU A 128 -2.30 -10.10 10.44
C LEU A 128 -1.79 -9.49 11.75
N ILE A 129 -2.44 -9.77 12.87
CA ILE A 129 -1.98 -9.31 14.18
C ILE A 129 -0.60 -9.89 14.50
N SER A 130 -0.41 -11.20 14.27
CA SER A 130 0.90 -11.86 14.42
C SER A 130 1.97 -11.20 13.55
N TYR A 131 1.61 -10.83 12.32
CA TYR A 131 2.49 -10.09 11.42
C TYR A 131 2.81 -8.67 11.93
N PHE A 132 1.84 -7.94 12.49
CA PHE A 132 2.10 -6.59 13.02
C PHE A 132 3.03 -6.59 14.22
N PHE A 133 2.91 -7.58 15.12
CA PHE A 133 3.87 -7.75 16.22
C PHE A 133 5.27 -8.06 15.70
N TRP A 134 5.40 -9.00 14.76
CA TRP A 134 6.69 -9.33 14.15
C TRP A 134 7.30 -8.12 13.42
N LEU A 135 6.49 -7.38 12.66
CA LEU A 135 6.91 -6.19 11.92
C LEU A 135 7.44 -5.10 12.86
N ASN A 136 6.82 -4.93 14.03
CA ASN A 136 7.29 -3.99 15.03
C ASN A 136 8.63 -4.42 15.65
N GLU A 137 8.74 -5.70 16.02
CA GLU A 137 9.97 -6.28 16.58
C GLU A 137 11.18 -6.13 15.64
N HIS A 138 10.96 -6.30 14.33
CA HIS A 138 12.01 -6.26 13.30
C HIS A 138 12.09 -4.91 12.56
N ARG A 139 11.37 -3.88 13.04
CA ARG A 139 11.20 -2.60 12.34
C ARG A 139 12.53 -1.97 11.93
N GLY A 140 13.49 -1.89 12.86
CA GLY A 140 14.77 -1.22 12.62
C GLY A 140 15.60 -1.90 11.53
N GLU A 141 15.69 -3.23 11.57
CA GLU A 141 16.40 -4.02 10.57
C GLU A 141 15.76 -3.89 9.19
N LEU A 142 14.43 -3.99 9.12
CA LEU A 142 13.70 -3.86 7.86
C LEU A 142 13.79 -2.44 7.28
N GLU A 143 13.78 -1.40 8.10
CA GLU A 143 13.93 -0.01 7.64
C GLU A 143 15.33 0.24 7.06
N ASP A 144 16.36 -0.29 7.72
CA ASP A 144 17.74 -0.15 7.27
C ASP A 144 18.01 -0.90 5.96
N ASP A 145 17.50 -2.13 5.84
CA ASP A 145 17.62 -2.92 4.61
C ASP A 145 16.80 -2.31 3.47
N THR A 146 15.54 -1.94 3.72
CA THR A 146 14.69 -1.25 2.74
C THR A 146 15.37 0.00 2.20
N ARG A 147 15.97 0.81 3.09
CA ARG A 147 16.71 2.01 2.71
C ARG A 147 17.95 1.66 1.88
N THR A 148 18.72 0.66 2.29
CA THR A 148 19.93 0.19 1.57
C THR A 148 19.60 -0.23 0.14
N ARG A 149 18.50 -0.97 -0.06
CA ARG A 149 17.99 -1.37 -1.39
C ARG A 149 17.57 -0.19 -2.27
N GLN A 150 17.42 1.00 -1.70
CA GLN A 150 17.06 2.24 -2.41
C GLN A 150 18.26 3.19 -2.66
N VAL A 151 19.39 3.05 -1.95
CA VAL A 151 20.50 4.04 -1.95
C VAL A 151 21.06 4.33 -3.34
N ASP A 152 21.19 3.32 -4.19
CA ASP A 152 21.79 3.48 -5.53
C ASP A 152 20.77 3.89 -6.61
N ARG A 153 19.50 4.08 -6.25
CA ARG A 153 18.43 4.38 -7.21
C ARG A 153 18.25 5.89 -7.41
N ASN A 154 19.14 6.47 -8.19
CA ASN A 154 18.95 7.84 -8.70
C ASN A 154 18.26 7.83 -10.07
N VAL A 155 17.13 8.52 -10.18
CA VAL A 155 16.54 8.82 -11.49
C VAL A 155 17.42 9.84 -12.20
N ASN A 156 18.12 9.42 -13.25
CA ASN A 156 18.79 10.36 -14.13
C ASN A 156 17.74 11.01 -15.05
N TRP A 157 17.17 12.11 -14.59
CA TRP A 157 16.17 12.90 -15.33
C TRP A 157 16.63 13.28 -16.75
N ARG A 158 17.93 13.29 -17.05
CA ARG A 158 18.45 13.60 -18.40
C ARG A 158 18.34 12.43 -19.39
N LEU A 159 18.19 11.21 -18.90
CA LEU A 159 18.13 9.99 -19.71
C LEU A 159 16.69 9.51 -19.97
N LEU A 160 15.69 10.13 -19.33
CA LEU A 160 14.31 9.82 -19.62
C LEU A 160 13.97 10.32 -21.03
N PRO A 161 13.37 9.48 -21.89
CA PRO A 161 12.99 9.87 -23.24
C PRO A 161 11.71 10.69 -23.19
N TRP A 162 11.79 11.89 -22.62
CA TRP A 162 10.67 12.81 -22.36
C TRP A 162 9.74 13.06 -23.55
N TRP A 163 10.27 12.86 -24.76
CA TRP A 163 9.64 13.21 -26.01
C TRP A 163 9.30 11.99 -26.88
N GLU A 164 9.61 10.77 -26.43
CA GLU A 164 9.28 9.54 -27.18
C GLU A 164 7.98 8.93 -26.66
N TYR A 165 6.87 9.63 -26.88
CA TYR A 165 5.55 9.01 -26.88
C TYR A 165 5.24 8.62 -28.34
N ARG A 166 5.10 7.32 -28.61
CA ARG A 166 4.52 6.79 -29.85
C ARG A 166 3.26 6.03 -29.54
#